data_AF-A0A443HKL0-F1
#
_entry.id   AF-A0A443HKL0-F1
#
_cell.length_a   1.000
_cell.length_b   1.000
_cell.length_c   1.000
_cell.angle_alpha   90.00
_cell.angle_beta   90.00
_cell.angle_gamma   90.00
#
_symmetry.space_group_name_H-M   'P 1'
#
loop_
_entity.id
_entity.type
_entity.pdbx_description
1 polymer ?
#
loop_
_entity_poly.entity_id
_entity_poly.type
_entity_poly.pdbx_seq_one_letter_code
_entity_poly.pdbx_strand_id
1 'polypeptide(L)'
;MERMIFAHVQSVICASPSLIQVGLLLAAYEYACGRPEMALISVATCSRMAQSIGIDKGSRIGSAQQCLGERIRGTPEERNIWWGVVVLERIVLCEVPHRNLRPTTEYPGKNAPLPSDLIPFQKQEEHISSHERCNTPPLSAIQAQNVSSFGRRAQAVCLLDQVLNTINSPPGVVLDFLELEKLDRKILSFLEVILRRVNTAYFPSIAFFLSFFFSF
;
A
#
# COMPACT_ATOMS: atom_id res chain seq x y z
N MET A 1 -12.91 23.41 -2.11
CA MET A 1 -12.85 23.82 -0.69
C MET A 1 -11.91 22.93 0.10
N GLU A 2 -12.08 21.60 0.07
CA GLU A 2 -11.26 20.62 0.83
C GLU A 2 -9.74 20.75 0.61
N ARG A 3 -9.26 20.78 -0.64
CA ARG A 3 -7.82 20.97 -0.93
C ARG A 3 -7.25 22.29 -0.39
N MET A 4 -8.05 23.34 -0.40
CA MET A 4 -7.62 24.66 0.09
C MET A 4 -7.40 24.61 1.60
N ILE A 5 -8.29 23.95 2.33
CA ILE A 5 -8.16 23.72 3.78
C ILE A 5 -6.93 22.86 4.04
N PHE A 6 -6.76 21.75 3.30
CA PHE A 6 -5.61 20.87 3.46
C PHE A 6 -4.28 21.60 3.20
N ALA A 7 -4.18 22.36 2.10
CA ALA A 7 -2.99 23.15 1.78
C ALA A 7 -2.69 24.21 2.84
N HIS A 8 -3.73 24.86 3.39
CA HIS A 8 -3.56 25.80 4.50
C HIS A 8 -2.99 25.10 5.74
N VAL A 9 -3.57 23.96 6.14
CA VAL A 9 -3.09 23.17 7.28
C VAL A 9 -1.63 22.74 7.07
N GLN A 10 -1.27 22.28 5.87
CA GLN A 10 0.11 21.91 5.53
C GLN A 10 1.10 23.07 5.58
N SER A 11 0.64 24.30 5.37
CA SER A 11 1.51 25.49 5.46
C SER A 11 1.85 25.88 6.90
N VAL A 12 1.06 25.39 7.87
CA VAL A 12 1.17 25.77 9.30
C VAL A 12 1.62 24.59 10.18
N ILE A 13 1.37 23.36 9.76
CA ILE A 13 1.65 22.14 10.54
C ILE A 13 2.78 21.33 9.90
N CYS A 14 3.75 20.90 10.72
CA CYS A 14 4.80 19.96 10.31
C CYS A 14 4.23 18.60 9.87
N ALA A 15 4.95 17.90 8.99
CA ALA A 15 4.59 16.55 8.58
C ALA A 15 4.39 15.62 9.80
N SER A 16 3.27 14.90 9.82
CA SER A 16 2.91 13.96 10.89
C SER A 16 2.11 12.78 10.32
N PRO A 17 2.07 11.62 10.99
CA PRO A 17 1.26 10.47 10.57
C PRO A 17 -0.21 10.83 10.31
N SER A 18 -0.83 11.59 11.21
CA SER A 18 -2.23 12.01 11.08
C SER A 18 -2.45 12.94 9.87
N LEU A 19 -1.54 13.87 9.61
CA LEU A 19 -1.64 14.75 8.44
C LEU A 19 -1.53 13.95 7.13
N ILE A 20 -0.68 12.92 7.10
CA ILE A 20 -0.56 12.02 5.96
C ILE A 20 -1.83 11.18 5.79
N GLN A 21 -2.41 10.66 6.87
CA GLN A 21 -3.69 9.94 6.82
C GLN A 21 -4.82 10.81 6.24
N VAL A 22 -4.94 12.07 6.69
CA VAL A 22 -5.92 13.01 6.12
C VAL A 22 -5.64 13.26 4.63
N GLY A 23 -4.38 13.43 4.25
CA GLY A 23 -4.01 13.59 2.84
C GLY A 23 -4.32 12.35 1.99
N LEU A 24 -4.15 11.14 2.52
CA LEU A 24 -4.54 9.90 1.85
C LEU A 24 -6.05 9.78 1.69
N LEU A 25 -6.83 10.15 2.70
CA LEU A 25 -8.30 10.21 2.61
C LEU A 25 -8.75 11.20 1.53
N LEU A 26 -8.14 12.39 1.50
CA LEU A 26 -8.40 13.39 0.47
C LEU A 26 -8.06 12.86 -0.93
N ALA A 27 -6.89 12.23 -1.10
CA ALA A 27 -6.49 11.65 -2.37
C ALA A 27 -7.46 10.54 -2.84
N ALA A 28 -7.90 9.68 -1.92
CA ALA A 28 -8.86 8.63 -2.22
C ALA A 28 -10.23 9.21 -2.61
N TYR A 29 -10.68 10.27 -1.92
CA TYR A 29 -11.89 10.99 -2.28
C TYR A 29 -11.79 11.63 -3.68
N GLU A 30 -10.67 12.29 -3.99
CA GLU A 30 -10.43 12.87 -5.31
C GLU A 30 -10.47 11.83 -6.43
N TYR A 31 -9.84 10.68 -6.20
CA TYR A 31 -9.86 9.55 -7.11
C TYR A 31 -11.30 9.02 -7.30
N ALA A 32 -12.04 8.79 -6.21
CA ALA A 32 -13.42 8.31 -6.26
C ALA A 32 -14.38 9.28 -6.97
N CYS A 33 -14.09 10.57 -6.98
CA CYS A 33 -14.81 11.58 -7.75
C CYS A 33 -14.37 11.67 -9.22
N GLY A 34 -13.56 10.74 -9.73
CA GLY A 34 -13.08 10.75 -11.11
C GLY A 34 -12.05 11.83 -11.40
N ARG A 35 -11.27 12.25 -10.38
CA ARG A 35 -10.20 13.25 -10.53
C ARG A 35 -8.81 12.64 -10.25
N PRO A 36 -8.35 11.69 -11.10
CA PRO A 36 -7.10 10.96 -10.84
C PRO A 36 -5.85 11.87 -10.86
N GLU A 37 -5.81 12.91 -11.69
CA GLU A 37 -4.68 13.86 -11.68
C GLU A 37 -4.57 14.63 -10.35
N MET A 38 -5.72 15.00 -9.79
CA MET A 38 -5.80 15.66 -8.50
C MET A 38 -5.36 14.72 -7.38
N ALA A 39 -5.87 13.48 -7.40
CA ALA A 39 -5.45 12.43 -6.47
C ALA A 39 -3.94 12.19 -6.54
N LEU A 40 -3.35 12.17 -7.74
CA LEU A 40 -1.91 11.93 -7.93
C LEU A 40 -1.07 12.99 -7.22
N ILE A 41 -1.44 14.28 -7.35
CA ILE A 41 -0.76 15.38 -6.66
C ILE A 41 -0.87 15.22 -5.14
N SER A 42 -2.05 14.84 -4.64
CA SER A 42 -2.30 14.63 -3.22
C SER A 42 -1.46 13.47 -2.68
N VAL A 43 -1.42 12.33 -3.38
CA VAL A 43 -0.58 11.18 -3.04
C VAL A 43 0.91 11.54 -3.07
N ALA A 44 1.37 12.27 -4.09
CA ALA A 44 2.76 12.70 -4.17
C ALA A 44 3.16 13.60 -2.98
N THR A 45 2.22 14.43 -2.51
CA THR A 45 2.41 15.25 -1.31
C THR A 45 2.51 14.38 -0.05
N CYS A 46 1.61 13.39 0.09
CA CYS A 46 1.67 12.40 1.17
C CYS A 46 2.98 11.60 1.17
N SER A 47 3.46 11.18 0.00
CA SER A 47 4.74 10.49 -0.18
C SER A 47 5.90 11.33 0.34
N ARG A 48 5.99 12.60 -0.05
CA ARG A 48 7.03 13.52 0.43
C ARG A 48 6.97 13.77 1.92
N MET A 49 5.77 13.95 2.49
CA MET A 49 5.60 14.08 3.93
C MET A 49 6.07 12.81 4.66
N ALA A 50 5.65 11.63 4.21
CA ALA A 50 6.05 10.35 4.79
C ALA A 50 7.57 10.14 4.77
N GLN A 51 8.23 10.47 3.64
CA GLN A 51 9.68 10.42 3.50
C GLN A 51 10.39 11.41 4.44
N SER A 52 9.84 12.62 4.60
CA SER A 52 10.44 13.65 5.46
C SER A 52 10.49 13.25 6.94
N ILE A 53 9.57 12.39 7.39
CA ILE A 53 9.54 11.84 8.76
C ILE A 53 10.02 10.39 8.84
N GLY A 54 10.52 9.82 7.73
CA GLY A 54 11.18 8.50 7.69
C GLY A 54 10.25 7.28 7.71
N ILE A 55 8.95 7.45 7.46
CA ILE A 55 7.98 6.34 7.42
C ILE A 55 8.31 5.32 6.31
N ASP A 56 8.88 5.79 5.19
CA ASP A 56 9.27 4.95 4.05
C ASP A 56 10.34 3.90 4.41
N LYS A 57 11.23 4.23 5.37
CA LYS A 57 12.36 3.38 5.76
C LYS A 57 11.93 2.18 6.58
N GLY A 58 10.91 2.32 7.42
CA GLY A 58 10.38 1.24 8.26
C GLY A 58 9.81 0.06 7.47
N SER A 59 9.40 0.30 6.21
CA SER A 59 8.87 -0.74 5.31
C SER A 59 9.97 -1.51 4.55
N ARG A 60 11.19 -0.95 4.45
CA ARG A 60 12.29 -1.51 3.63
C ARG A 60 13.10 -2.60 4.34
N ILE A 61 12.88 -2.82 5.64
CA ILE A 61 13.73 -3.68 6.46
C ILE A 61 13.13 -5.07 6.55
N GLY A 62 13.74 -6.00 5.80
CA GLY A 62 13.43 -7.41 5.85
C GLY A 62 14.63 -8.27 5.50
N SER A 63 15.48 -8.57 6.50
CA SER A 63 16.29 -9.79 6.61
C SER A 63 17.20 -9.76 7.85
N ALA A 64 17.22 -10.87 8.59
CA ALA A 64 18.25 -11.35 9.53
C ALA A 64 18.62 -10.54 10.81
N GLN A 65 18.36 -9.24 10.93
CA GLN A 65 18.69 -8.49 12.16
C GLN A 65 17.48 -8.42 13.13
N GLN A 66 16.86 -9.56 13.41
CA GLN A 66 15.57 -9.62 14.13
C GLN A 66 15.66 -9.40 15.66
N CYS A 67 16.84 -9.17 16.24
CA CYS A 67 17.00 -9.12 17.70
C CYS A 67 17.69 -7.86 18.26
N LEU A 68 18.12 -6.91 17.42
CA LEU A 68 18.88 -5.74 17.88
C LEU A 68 18.23 -4.43 17.43
N GLY A 69 17.28 -3.94 18.24
CA GLY A 69 16.89 -2.53 18.27
C GLY A 69 15.43 -2.24 17.91
N GLU A 70 14.59 -2.03 18.92
CA GLU A 70 13.24 -1.44 18.83
C GLU A 70 13.19 -0.11 18.06
N ARG A 71 14.32 0.59 17.93
CA ARG A 71 14.40 1.94 17.33
C ARG A 71 14.29 1.98 15.80
N ILE A 72 14.35 0.85 15.11
CA ILE A 72 14.39 0.79 13.64
C ILE A 72 13.06 0.29 13.03
N ARG A 73 12.12 -0.20 13.85
CA ARG A 73 10.84 -0.73 13.41
C ARG A 73 9.79 0.39 13.45
N GLY A 74 9.28 0.80 12.28
CA GLY A 74 8.12 1.69 12.21
C GLY A 74 6.89 1.06 12.89
N THR A 75 5.99 1.87 13.43
CA THR A 75 4.77 1.39 14.07
C THR A 75 3.86 0.68 13.05
N PRO A 76 2.94 -0.20 13.47
CA PRO A 76 1.94 -0.77 12.56
C PRO A 76 1.16 0.28 11.79
N GLU A 77 0.89 1.43 12.42
CA GLU A 77 0.24 2.59 11.80
C GLU A 77 1.11 3.20 10.70
N GLU A 78 2.39 3.48 10.96
CA GLU A 78 3.32 4.02 9.96
C GLU A 78 3.48 3.08 8.77
N ARG A 79 3.55 1.77 9.02
CA ARG A 79 3.57 0.76 7.97
C ARG A 79 2.30 0.81 7.12
N ASN A 80 1.14 0.91 7.75
CA ASN A 80 -0.14 1.03 7.06
C ASN A 80 -0.21 2.32 6.23
N ILE A 81 0.27 3.44 6.77
CA ILE A 81 0.37 4.72 6.06
C ILE A 81 1.23 4.57 4.81
N TRP A 82 2.44 4.00 4.93
CA TRP A 82 3.32 3.82 3.77
C TRP A 82 2.68 2.95 2.69
N TRP A 83 2.10 1.81 3.07
CA TRP A 83 1.39 0.97 2.13
C TRP A 83 0.18 1.68 1.49
N GLY A 84 -0.51 2.54 2.24
CA GLY A 84 -1.59 3.38 1.72
C GLY A 84 -1.11 4.34 0.63
N VAL A 85 0.04 4.99 0.84
CA VAL A 85 0.70 5.84 -0.17
C VAL A 85 1.03 5.02 -1.42
N VAL A 86 1.73 3.89 -1.28
CA VAL A 86 2.16 3.05 -2.41
C VAL A 86 0.96 2.53 -3.20
N VAL A 87 -0.04 1.97 -2.50
CA VAL A 87 -1.24 1.39 -3.12
C VAL A 87 -2.03 2.43 -3.89
N LEU A 88 -2.31 3.58 -3.28
CA LEU A 88 -3.09 4.64 -3.93
C LEU A 88 -2.34 5.25 -5.11
N GLU A 89 -1.02 5.44 -5.01
CA GLU A 89 -0.20 5.93 -6.14
C GLU A 89 -0.34 5.01 -7.35
N ARG A 90 -0.23 3.69 -7.18
CA ARG A 90 -0.31 2.74 -8.29
C ARG A 90 -1.69 2.72 -8.95
N ILE A 91 -2.75 2.75 -8.15
CA ILE A 91 -4.12 2.75 -8.67
C ILE A 91 -4.39 4.02 -9.47
N VAL A 92 -4.01 5.18 -8.93
CA VAL A 92 -4.19 6.46 -9.61
C VAL A 92 -3.38 6.50 -10.92
N LEU A 93 -2.13 6.03 -10.92
CA LEU A 93 -1.30 6.00 -12.12
C LEU A 93 -1.87 5.14 -13.25
N CYS A 94 -2.67 4.11 -12.95
CA CYS A 94 -3.35 3.32 -13.98
C CYS A 94 -4.44 4.10 -14.73
N GLU A 95 -4.97 5.18 -14.14
CA GLU A 95 -6.06 5.97 -14.71
C GLU A 95 -5.63 7.33 -15.28
N VAL A 96 -4.42 7.78 -14.96
CA VAL A 96 -3.89 9.02 -15.53
C VAL A 96 -3.45 8.77 -16.99
N PRO A 97 -3.90 9.57 -17.97
CA PRO A 97 -3.63 9.34 -19.40
C PRO A 97 -2.15 9.47 -19.79
N HIS A 98 -1.32 10.04 -18.92
CA HIS A 98 0.10 10.27 -19.12
C HIS A 98 0.94 9.00 -18.88
N ARG A 99 1.03 8.14 -19.90
CA ARG A 99 1.72 6.83 -19.86
C ARG A 99 3.22 6.87 -19.49
N ASN A 100 3.83 8.06 -19.46
CA ASN A 100 5.24 8.24 -19.09
C ASN A 100 5.46 8.50 -17.60
N LEU A 101 4.38 8.71 -16.83
CA LEU A 101 4.51 8.91 -15.39
C LEU A 101 4.94 7.61 -14.73
N ARG A 102 6.07 7.67 -14.06
CA ARG A 102 6.56 6.58 -13.22
C ARG A 102 6.15 6.83 -11.78
N PRO A 103 5.91 5.77 -11.01
CA PRO A 103 5.71 5.91 -9.59
C PRO A 103 6.87 6.63 -8.91
N THR A 104 6.54 7.55 -7.99
CA THR A 104 7.54 8.27 -7.20
C THR A 104 7.92 7.50 -5.94
N THR A 105 7.04 6.62 -5.46
CA THR A 105 7.36 5.76 -4.31
C THR A 105 8.12 4.54 -4.80
N GLU A 106 9.20 4.22 -4.12
CA GLU A 106 9.85 2.93 -4.33
C GLU A 106 8.96 1.79 -3.84
N TYR A 107 9.02 0.69 -4.59
CA TYR A 107 8.29 -0.51 -4.24
C TYR A 107 8.91 -1.18 -2.99
N PRO A 108 8.14 -1.46 -1.93
CA PRO A 108 8.67 -2.16 -0.75
C PRO A 108 9.25 -3.53 -1.13
N GLY A 109 10.47 -3.84 -0.68
CA GLY A 109 11.15 -5.08 -1.09
C GLY A 109 10.35 -6.36 -0.78
N LYS A 110 10.74 -7.49 -1.38
CA LYS A 110 10.06 -8.80 -1.22
C LYS A 110 9.85 -9.25 0.24
N ASN A 111 10.68 -8.75 1.15
CA ASN A 111 10.67 -9.07 2.57
C ASN A 111 9.99 -7.98 3.42
N ALA A 112 9.43 -6.94 2.79
CA ALA A 112 8.70 -5.89 3.47
C ALA A 112 7.52 -6.49 4.22
N PRO A 113 7.30 -6.09 5.48
CA PRO A 113 6.14 -6.55 6.24
C PRO A 113 4.86 -6.00 5.61
N LEU A 114 3.86 -6.86 5.42
CA LEU A 114 2.56 -6.46 4.90
C LEU A 114 1.81 -5.53 5.87
N PRO A 115 0.93 -4.64 5.37
CA PRO A 115 0.07 -3.87 6.25
C PRO A 115 -0.99 -4.76 6.92
N SER A 116 -1.54 -4.30 8.04
CA SER A 116 -2.57 -5.00 8.80
C SER A 116 -3.91 -4.28 8.70
N ASP A 117 -5.01 -5.01 8.81
CA ASP A 117 -6.31 -4.37 9.00
C ASP A 117 -6.32 -3.67 10.37
N LEU A 118 -7.03 -2.54 10.48
CA LEU A 118 -7.19 -1.86 11.76
C LEU A 118 -7.96 -2.78 12.72
N ILE A 119 -7.45 -2.92 13.94
CA ILE A 119 -8.21 -3.54 15.03
C ILE A 119 -9.09 -2.42 15.59
N PRO A 120 -10.43 -2.59 15.67
CA PRO A 120 -11.30 -1.57 16.25
C PRO A 120 -10.80 -1.17 17.64
N PHE A 121 -10.88 0.13 17.97
CA PHE A 121 -10.43 0.69 19.26
C PHE A 121 -10.92 -0.12 20.48
N GLN A 122 -12.12 -0.70 20.41
CA GLN A 122 -12.72 -1.52 21.47
C GLN A 122 -11.98 -2.84 21.75
N LYS A 123 -11.18 -3.37 20.82
CA LYS A 123 -10.37 -4.59 21.00
C LYS A 123 -8.94 -4.31 21.45
N GLN A 124 -8.56 -3.03 21.60
CA GLN A 124 -7.20 -2.62 21.89
C GLN A 124 -6.85 -2.72 23.40
N GLU A 125 -7.87 -2.81 24.26
CA GLU A 125 -7.71 -3.01 25.72
C GLU A 125 -7.37 -4.46 26.11
N GLU A 126 -7.62 -5.43 25.23
CA GLU A 126 -7.10 -6.78 25.39
C GLU A 126 -5.64 -6.78 24.92
N HIS A 127 -4.73 -6.59 25.87
CA HIS A 127 -3.27 -6.68 25.78
C HIS A 127 -2.77 -7.55 24.60
N ILE A 128 -2.63 -6.96 23.42
CA ILE A 128 -2.00 -7.62 22.26
C ILE A 128 -0.55 -7.88 22.67
N SER A 129 -0.23 -9.14 22.92
CA SER A 129 1.12 -9.54 23.29
C SER A 129 2.10 -9.07 22.21
N SER A 130 3.26 -8.55 22.62
CA SER A 130 4.34 -8.10 21.72
C SER A 130 4.73 -9.16 20.68
N HIS A 131 4.42 -10.44 20.93
CA HIS A 131 4.62 -11.56 20.04
C HIS A 131 3.71 -11.56 18.79
N GLU A 132 2.46 -11.10 18.87
CA GLU A 132 1.56 -11.04 17.69
C GLU A 132 1.97 -9.95 16.70
N ARG A 133 2.62 -8.89 17.20
CA ARG A 133 3.18 -7.80 16.39
C ARG A 133 4.36 -8.25 15.51
N CYS A 134 4.96 -9.41 15.80
CA CYS A 134 6.16 -9.90 15.12
C CYS A 134 5.87 -10.91 13.98
N ASN A 135 4.65 -11.46 13.88
CA ASN A 135 4.31 -12.51 12.92
C ASN A 135 3.62 -11.97 11.64
N THR A 136 3.94 -10.74 11.21
CA THR A 136 3.35 -10.24 9.97
C THR A 136 3.98 -10.95 8.77
N PRO A 137 3.19 -11.63 7.91
CA PRO A 137 3.74 -12.29 6.74
C PRO A 137 4.45 -11.28 5.83
N PRO A 138 5.59 -11.66 5.22
CA PRO A 138 6.27 -10.81 4.26
C PRO A 138 5.45 -10.72 2.98
N LEU A 139 5.70 -9.66 2.21
CA LEU A 139 5.08 -9.44 0.90
C LEU A 139 5.15 -10.68 -0.02
N SER A 140 6.29 -11.37 -0.06
CA SER A 140 6.52 -12.55 -0.89
C SER A 140 5.65 -13.76 -0.52
N ALA A 141 5.01 -13.78 0.65
CA ALA A 141 4.20 -14.91 1.13
C ALA A 141 2.80 -14.91 0.49
N ILE A 142 2.72 -15.09 -0.83
CA ILE A 142 1.46 -15.12 -1.61
C ILE A 142 0.49 -16.19 -1.08
N GLN A 143 1.00 -17.35 -0.67
CA GLN A 143 0.20 -18.49 -0.21
C GLN A 143 -0.17 -18.45 1.29
N ALA A 144 0.34 -17.48 2.06
CA ALA A 144 0.06 -17.44 3.50
C ALA A 144 -1.45 -17.26 3.75
N GLN A 145 -2.06 -18.08 4.61
CA GLN A 145 -3.50 -18.01 4.88
C GLN A 145 -3.88 -16.88 5.85
N ASN A 146 -2.96 -16.36 6.64
CA ASN A 146 -3.26 -15.33 7.65
C ASN A 146 -2.82 -13.93 7.19
N VAL A 147 -3.21 -13.55 5.97
CA VAL A 147 -2.97 -12.20 5.44
C VAL A 147 -4.28 -11.39 5.52
N SER A 148 -4.15 -10.18 6.08
CA SER A 148 -5.18 -9.14 6.17
C SER A 148 -5.74 -8.75 4.81
N SER A 149 -6.92 -8.14 4.78
CA SER A 149 -7.50 -7.62 3.54
C SER A 149 -6.61 -6.55 2.92
N PHE A 150 -6.08 -5.63 3.74
CA PHE A 150 -5.13 -4.62 3.29
C PHE A 150 -3.83 -5.25 2.79
N GLY A 151 -3.31 -6.29 3.47
CA GLY A 151 -2.14 -7.02 3.05
C GLY A 151 -2.30 -7.69 1.69
N ARG A 152 -3.49 -8.24 1.39
CA ARG A 152 -3.80 -8.79 0.06
C ARG A 152 -3.83 -7.72 -1.02
N ARG A 153 -4.32 -6.52 -0.72
CA ARG A 153 -4.31 -5.39 -1.68
C ARG A 153 -2.88 -4.94 -1.98
N ALA A 154 -2.04 -4.84 -0.96
CA ALA A 154 -0.61 -4.57 -1.13
C ALA A 154 0.07 -5.62 -2.04
N GLN A 155 -0.28 -6.91 -1.89
CA GLN A 155 0.18 -7.98 -2.78
C GLN A 155 -0.38 -7.85 -4.21
N ALA A 156 -1.65 -7.49 -4.39
CA ALA A 156 -2.23 -7.30 -5.73
C ALA A 156 -1.53 -6.15 -6.47
N VAL A 157 -1.34 -5.02 -5.80
CA VAL A 157 -0.63 -3.86 -6.36
C VAL A 157 0.83 -4.17 -6.65
N CYS A 158 1.48 -5.04 -5.87
CA CYS A 158 2.81 -5.58 -6.17
C CYS A 158 2.89 -6.24 -7.54
N LEU A 159 1.93 -7.11 -7.81
CA LEU A 159 1.88 -7.87 -9.05
C LEU A 159 1.57 -6.93 -10.22
N LEU A 160 0.67 -5.96 -10.01
CA LEU A 160 0.39 -4.91 -10.99
C LEU A 160 1.63 -4.08 -11.32
N ASP A 161 2.40 -3.64 -10.32
CA ASP A 161 3.65 -2.91 -10.54
C ASP A 161 4.67 -3.72 -11.36
N GLN A 162 4.81 -5.02 -11.05
CA GLN A 162 5.65 -5.93 -11.84
C GLN A 162 5.18 -6.04 -13.29
N VAL A 163 3.87 -6.16 -13.53
CA VAL A 163 3.29 -6.20 -14.89
C VAL A 163 3.57 -4.89 -15.62
N LEU A 164 3.32 -3.74 -14.99
CA LEU A 164 3.54 -2.43 -15.60
C LEU A 164 5.02 -2.20 -15.93
N ASN A 165 5.95 -2.59 -15.05
CA ASN A 165 7.39 -2.49 -15.33
C ASN A 165 7.83 -3.40 -16.48
N THR A 166 7.22 -4.58 -16.58
CA THR A 166 7.45 -5.54 -17.68
C THR A 166 6.96 -4.95 -19.01
N ILE A 167 5.76 -4.38 -19.06
CA ILE A 167 5.17 -3.77 -20.26
C ILE A 167 5.92 -2.50 -20.68
N ASN A 168 6.33 -1.68 -19.72
CA ASN A 168 7.00 -0.39 -19.96
C ASN A 168 8.54 -0.53 -20.08
N SER A 169 9.06 -1.75 -20.22
CA SER A 169 10.49 -1.99 -20.42
C SER A 169 10.95 -1.33 -21.73
N PRO A 170 12.15 -0.69 -21.74
CA PRO A 170 12.61 0.07 -22.88
C PRO A 170 12.75 -0.81 -24.14
N PRO A 171 12.43 -0.27 -25.33
CA PRO A 171 12.54 -1.01 -26.58
C PRO A 171 13.98 -1.47 -26.80
N GLY A 172 14.18 -2.79 -26.93
CA GLY A 172 15.50 -3.40 -27.12
C GLY A 172 15.93 -4.35 -25.98
N VAL A 173 15.26 -4.31 -24.82
CA VAL A 173 15.38 -5.37 -23.82
C VAL A 173 14.49 -6.52 -24.29
N VAL A 174 15.09 -7.64 -24.71
CA VAL A 174 14.34 -8.86 -24.98
C VAL A 174 13.68 -9.27 -23.67
N LEU A 175 12.35 -9.19 -23.63
CA LEU A 175 11.59 -9.62 -22.48
C LEU A 175 11.87 -11.11 -22.27
N ASP A 176 12.47 -11.46 -21.14
CA ASP A 176 12.73 -12.85 -20.82
C ASP A 176 11.37 -13.55 -20.66
N PHE A 177 11.03 -14.39 -21.65
CA PHE A 177 9.80 -15.18 -21.66
C PHE A 177 9.64 -15.97 -20.36
N LEU A 178 10.76 -16.39 -19.75
CA LEU A 178 10.78 -17.07 -18.47
C LEU A 178 10.32 -16.16 -17.32
N GLU A 179 10.69 -14.88 -17.32
CA GLU A 179 10.23 -13.91 -16.31
C GLU A 179 8.75 -13.59 -16.47
N LEU A 180 8.25 -13.50 -17.71
CA LEU A 180 6.82 -13.32 -17.97
C LEU A 180 6.01 -14.53 -17.50
N GLU A 181 6.47 -15.74 -17.79
CA GLU A 181 5.83 -16.99 -17.35
C GLU A 181 5.88 -17.14 -15.82
N LYS A 182 6.97 -16.72 -15.17
CA LYS A 182 7.05 -16.64 -13.70
C LYS A 182 6.04 -15.64 -13.12
N LEU A 183 5.86 -14.48 -13.76
CA LEU A 183 4.91 -13.47 -13.32
C LEU A 183 3.47 -13.96 -13.49
N ASP A 184 3.15 -14.56 -14.63
CA ASP A 184 1.85 -15.17 -14.91
C ASP A 184 1.48 -16.23 -13.85
N ARG A 185 2.39 -17.17 -13.58
CA ARG A 185 2.20 -18.17 -12.50
C ARG A 185 1.94 -17.55 -11.13
N LYS A 186 2.63 -16.45 -10.79
CA LYS A 186 2.40 -15.73 -9.53
C LYS A 186 1.01 -15.10 -9.49
N ILE A 187 0.57 -14.50 -10.59
CA ILE A 187 -0.78 -13.90 -10.70
C ILE A 187 -1.84 -14.99 -10.55
N LEU A 188 -1.72 -16.10 -11.29
CA LEU A 188 -2.65 -17.21 -11.21
C LEU A 188 -2.71 -17.81 -9.79
N SER A 189 -1.56 -18.04 -9.15
CA SER A 189 -1.51 -18.52 -7.77
C SER A 189 -2.14 -17.54 -6.78
N PHE A 190 -1.94 -16.23 -6.96
CA PHE A 190 -2.58 -15.22 -6.13
C PHE A 190 -4.10 -15.19 -6.34
N LEU A 191 -4.57 -15.24 -7.59
CA LEU A 191 -5.99 -15.26 -7.92
C LEU A 191 -6.69 -16.49 -7.33
N GLU A 192 -6.06 -17.67 -7.38
CA GLU A 192 -6.58 -18.88 -6.75
C GLU A 192 -6.84 -18.67 -5.25
N VAL A 193 -5.89 -18.03 -4.55
CA VAL A 193 -6.02 -17.73 -3.12
C VAL A 193 -7.16 -16.75 -2.84
N ILE A 194 -7.34 -15.71 -3.68
CA ILE A 194 -8.40 -14.72 -3.51
C ILE A 194 -9.78 -15.33 -3.82
N LEU A 195 -9.92 -16.06 -4.93
CA LEU A 195 -11.18 -16.65 -5.37
C LEU A 195 -11.71 -17.70 -4.40
N ARG A 196 -10.83 -18.49 -3.77
CA ARG A 196 -11.22 -19.40 -2.67
C ARG A 196 -11.89 -18.67 -1.50
N ARG A 197 -11.61 -17.38 -1.29
CA ARG A 197 -12.23 -16.55 -0.23
C ARG A 197 -13.46 -15.79 -0.68
N VAL A 198 -13.52 -15.32 -1.92
CA VAL A 198 -14.68 -14.54 -2.43
C VAL A 198 -15.93 -15.40 -2.51
N ASN A 199 -15.78 -16.72 -2.68
CA ASN A 199 -16.90 -17.65 -2.69
C ASN A 199 -17.67 -17.74 -1.34
N THR A 200 -17.28 -16.96 -0.31
CA THR A 200 -17.92 -16.95 1.01
C THR A 200 -18.48 -15.58 1.47
N ALA A 201 -18.39 -14.48 0.70
CA ALA A 201 -19.00 -13.20 1.11
C ALA A 201 -19.27 -12.22 -0.05
N TYR A 202 -20.52 -11.71 -0.15
CA TYR A 202 -20.95 -10.65 -1.07
C TYR A 202 -20.96 -9.28 -0.36
N PHE A 203 -20.32 -8.25 -0.92
CA PHE A 203 -20.51 -6.85 -0.49
C PHE A 203 -20.48 -5.86 -1.68
N PRO A 204 -21.30 -4.78 -1.67
CA PRO A 204 -21.49 -3.85 -2.79
C PRO A 204 -20.40 -2.76 -2.91
N SER A 205 -20.24 -2.25 -4.13
CA SER A 205 -19.06 -1.54 -4.67
C SER A 205 -18.66 -0.19 -4.05
N ILE A 206 -19.49 0.44 -3.22
CA ILE A 206 -19.13 1.70 -2.52
C ILE A 206 -18.52 1.40 -1.15
N ALA A 207 -19.00 0.36 -0.45
CA ALA A 207 -18.33 -0.18 0.73
C ALA A 207 -16.94 -0.73 0.34
N PHE A 208 -16.78 -1.21 -0.90
CA PHE A 208 -15.51 -1.70 -1.45
C PHE A 208 -14.40 -0.64 -1.44
N PHE A 209 -14.71 0.65 -1.65
CA PHE A 209 -13.74 1.76 -1.68
C PHE A 209 -13.34 2.29 -0.30
N LEU A 210 -14.29 2.38 0.64
CA LEU A 210 -13.97 2.76 2.02
C LEU A 210 -13.31 1.59 2.77
N SER A 211 -13.79 0.37 2.57
CA SER A 211 -13.09 -0.84 3.02
C SER A 211 -11.75 -1.03 2.33
N PHE A 212 -11.51 -0.40 1.16
CA PHE A 212 -10.24 -0.43 0.42
C PHE A 212 -9.08 0.20 1.21
N PHE A 213 -9.36 1.28 1.97
CA PHE A 213 -8.35 2.07 2.67
C PHE A 213 -8.48 2.04 4.20
N PHE A 214 -9.69 1.94 4.75
CA PHE A 214 -9.92 2.07 6.19
C PHE A 214 -11.09 1.17 6.61
N SER A 215 -10.78 -0.02 7.12
CA SER A 215 -11.75 -0.78 7.92
C SER A 215 -12.09 0.04 9.16
N PHE A 216 -13.31 0.56 9.24
CA PHE A 216 -13.90 1.07 10.49
C PHE A 216 -14.44 -0.10 11.31
#